data_AF-A0A841VVP1-F1
#
_entry.id   AF-A0A841VVP1-F1
#
_cell.length_a   1.000
_cell.length_b   1.000
_cell.length_c   1.000
_cell.angle_alpha   90.00
_cell.angle_beta   90.00
_cell.angle_gamma   90.00
#
_symmetry.space_group_name_H-M   'P 1'
#
loop_
_entity.id
_entity.type
_entity.pdbx_description
1 polymer ?
#
loop_
_entity_poly.entity_id
_entity_poly.type
_entity_poly.pdbx_seq_one_letter_code
_entity_poly.pdbx_strand_id
1 'polypeptide(L)'
;MKKLIRRIKRLLQRIFKRFASTSEQTSPLINSRPLETSIPSVSPRWESGLVLVCSQCTNEQSGSTASEDLENWLKSRLKFEGLWGEFRVVSTSCLGICPKVGITVVVVSNGNGGNSPCLIVNPRSDVYDGLRLRELLYSYIKQNKK
;
A
#
# COMPACT_ATOMS: atom_id res chain seq x y z
N MET A 1 -62.05 -18.78 21.67
CA MET A 1 -60.64 -18.66 21.21
C MET A 1 -60.24 -19.56 20.03
N LYS A 2 -60.88 -20.72 19.77
CA LYS A 2 -60.49 -21.64 18.67
C LYS A 2 -60.71 -21.12 17.24
N LYS A 3 -61.69 -20.22 17.01
CA LYS A 3 -61.98 -19.64 15.68
C LYS A 3 -60.94 -18.62 15.20
N LEU A 4 -60.33 -17.86 16.13
CA LEU A 4 -59.32 -16.84 15.82
C LEU A 4 -58.00 -17.49 15.38
N ILE A 5 -57.55 -18.52 16.11
CA ILE A 5 -56.35 -19.31 15.79
C ILE A 5 -56.46 -19.99 14.41
N ARG A 6 -57.66 -20.48 14.05
CA ARG A 6 -57.91 -21.10 12.73
C ARG A 6 -57.84 -20.09 11.59
N ARG A 7 -58.21 -18.82 11.82
CA ARG A 7 -58.09 -17.75 10.82
C ARG A 7 -56.63 -17.34 10.62
N ILE A 8 -55.85 -17.23 11.69
CA ILE A 8 -54.42 -16.89 11.62
C ILE A 8 -53.63 -17.98 10.88
N LYS A 9 -53.87 -19.27 11.17
CA LYS A 9 -53.22 -20.38 10.44
C LYS A 9 -53.51 -20.36 8.93
N ARG A 10 -54.75 -20.06 8.52
CA ARG A 10 -55.11 -19.95 7.09
C ARG A 10 -54.42 -18.78 6.40
N LEU A 11 -54.21 -17.68 7.13
CA LEU A 11 -53.54 -16.49 6.60
C LEU A 11 -52.04 -16.75 6.40
N LEU A 12 -51.38 -17.39 7.38
CA LEU A 12 -49.99 -17.81 7.28
C LEU A 12 -49.76 -18.84 6.15
N GLN A 13 -50.66 -19.81 5.98
CA GLN A 13 -50.57 -20.78 4.89
C GLN A 13 -50.67 -20.14 3.49
N ARG A 14 -51.44 -19.06 3.35
CA ARG A 14 -51.53 -18.31 2.08
C ARG A 14 -50.27 -17.51 1.79
N ILE A 15 -49.63 -16.94 2.81
CA ILE A 15 -48.36 -16.21 2.67
C ILE A 15 -47.24 -17.17 2.26
N PHE A 16 -47.14 -18.33 2.92
CA PHE A 16 -46.12 -19.33 2.58
C PHE A 16 -46.30 -19.93 1.17
N LYS A 17 -47.54 -20.17 0.71
CA LYS A 17 -47.79 -20.61 -0.67
C LYS A 17 -47.42 -19.56 -1.73
N ARG A 18 -47.51 -18.26 -1.40
CA ARG A 18 -47.15 -17.18 -2.32
C ARG A 18 -45.63 -17.03 -2.47
N PHE A 19 -44.87 -17.35 -1.42
CA PHE A 19 -43.40 -17.34 -1.45
C PHE A 19 -42.79 -18.56 -2.17
N ALA A 20 -43.48 -19.70 -2.17
CA ALA A 20 -42.98 -20.92 -2.82
C ALA A 20 -43.17 -20.95 -4.35
N SER A 21 -43.97 -20.04 -4.92
CA SER A 21 -44.30 -20.04 -6.36
C SER A 21 -43.73 -18.87 -7.14
N THR A 22 -42.84 -18.06 -6.55
CA THR A 22 -42.21 -16.94 -7.25
C THR A 22 -40.78 -17.30 -7.63
N SER A 23 -40.65 -17.61 -8.92
CA SER A 23 -39.45 -17.66 -9.76
C SER A 23 -38.48 -18.83 -9.58
N GLU A 24 -38.90 -19.98 -10.09
CA GLU A 24 -38.04 -20.71 -11.03
C GLU A 24 -37.70 -19.77 -12.19
N GLN A 25 -36.46 -19.26 -12.23
CA GLN A 25 -35.85 -18.74 -13.45
C GLN A 25 -34.82 -19.76 -13.90
N THR A 26 -35.20 -20.55 -14.91
CA THR A 26 -34.31 -21.40 -15.68
C THR A 26 -33.37 -20.49 -16.47
N SER A 27 -32.20 -20.21 -15.92
CA SER A 27 -31.12 -19.56 -16.67
C SER A 27 -30.65 -20.48 -17.80
N PRO A 28 -30.34 -19.96 -19.00
CA PRO A 28 -29.81 -20.78 -20.08
C PRO A 28 -28.49 -21.41 -19.62
N LEU A 29 -28.23 -22.64 -20.04
CA LEU A 29 -26.93 -23.31 -19.92
C LEU A 29 -25.89 -22.49 -20.70
N ILE A 30 -25.35 -21.46 -20.06
CA ILE A 30 -24.13 -20.79 -20.48
C ILE A 30 -23.03 -21.81 -20.23
N ASN A 31 -22.38 -22.28 -21.30
CA ASN A 31 -21.13 -23.02 -21.22
C ASN A 31 -20.16 -22.27 -20.31
N SER A 32 -20.08 -22.66 -19.05
CA SER A 32 -19.14 -22.11 -18.08
C SER A 32 -17.77 -22.68 -18.41
N ARG A 33 -17.11 -22.10 -19.42
CA ARG A 33 -15.64 -22.16 -19.48
C ARG A 33 -15.14 -21.61 -18.15
N PRO A 34 -14.32 -22.35 -17.38
CA PRO A 34 -13.65 -21.78 -16.23
C PRO A 34 -12.81 -20.62 -16.76
N LEU A 35 -13.22 -19.39 -16.43
CA LEU A 35 -12.42 -18.22 -16.71
C LEU A 35 -11.26 -18.34 -15.74
N GLU A 36 -10.08 -18.66 -16.27
CA GLU A 36 -8.84 -18.75 -15.51
C GLU A 36 -8.51 -17.33 -15.00
N THR A 37 -9.15 -16.96 -13.89
CA THR A 37 -9.21 -15.61 -13.31
C THR A 37 -8.05 -15.32 -12.38
N SER A 38 -6.86 -15.87 -12.65
CA SER A 38 -5.67 -15.49 -11.89
C SER A 38 -5.01 -14.26 -12.52
N ILE A 39 -4.78 -13.22 -11.72
CA ILE A 39 -3.91 -12.11 -12.12
C ILE A 39 -2.49 -12.70 -12.25
N PRO A 40 -1.84 -12.58 -13.43
CA PRO A 40 -0.48 -13.09 -13.60
C PRO A 40 0.48 -12.33 -12.68
N SER A 41 1.30 -13.06 -11.93
CA SER A 41 2.31 -12.50 -11.04
C SER A 41 3.68 -12.51 -11.71
N VAL A 42 4.42 -11.40 -11.61
CA VAL A 42 5.83 -11.32 -11.99
C VAL A 42 6.61 -10.70 -10.83
N SER A 43 7.86 -11.15 -10.65
CA SER A 43 8.74 -10.56 -9.64
C SER A 43 9.32 -9.23 -10.16
N PRO A 44 9.48 -8.23 -9.29
CA PRO A 44 10.23 -7.05 -9.65
C PRO A 44 11.70 -7.39 -9.93
N ARG A 45 12.40 -6.52 -10.67
CA ARG A 45 13.84 -6.65 -10.93
C ARG A 45 14.72 -6.16 -9.77
N TRP A 46 14.14 -5.88 -8.62
CA TRP A 46 14.86 -5.43 -7.44
C TRP A 46 14.71 -6.45 -6.33
N GLU A 47 15.78 -6.67 -5.57
CA GLU A 47 15.89 -7.85 -4.69
C GLU A 47 15.53 -7.54 -3.24
N SER A 48 16.08 -6.45 -2.69
CA SER A 48 16.02 -6.16 -1.25
C SER A 48 14.83 -5.31 -0.84
N GLY A 49 14.39 -4.33 -1.64
CA GLY A 49 13.20 -3.56 -1.26
C GLY A 49 12.94 -2.24 -1.99
N LEU A 50 11.98 -1.48 -1.45
CA LEU A 50 11.57 -0.16 -1.90
C LEU A 50 11.88 0.90 -0.84
N VAL A 51 12.27 2.08 -1.30
CA VAL A 51 12.40 3.30 -0.50
C VAL A 51 11.40 4.31 -1.06
N LEU A 52 10.34 4.57 -0.30
CA LEU A 52 9.27 5.49 -0.63
C LEU A 52 9.59 6.86 -0.03
N VAL A 53 9.75 7.87 -0.87
CA VAL A 53 10.01 9.26 -0.44
C VAL A 53 8.76 10.08 -0.67
N CYS A 54 8.26 10.78 0.36
CA CYS A 54 7.08 11.63 0.21
C CYS A 54 7.45 12.91 -0.56
N SER A 55 6.87 13.10 -1.74
CA SER A 55 7.04 14.30 -2.57
C SER A 55 6.34 15.54 -2.01
N GLN A 56 5.34 15.36 -1.15
CA GLN A 56 4.47 16.42 -0.63
C GLN A 56 4.95 17.00 0.71
N CYS A 57 6.02 16.45 1.30
CA CYS A 57 6.66 17.05 2.47
C CYS A 57 7.36 18.35 2.02
N THR A 58 6.65 19.46 2.16
CA THR A 58 7.07 20.75 1.63
C THR A 58 8.22 21.35 2.43
N ASN A 59 9.32 21.59 1.73
CA ASN A 59 10.35 22.57 2.05
C ASN A 59 10.84 23.08 0.69
N GLU A 60 10.17 24.10 0.16
CA GLU A 60 10.50 24.66 -1.15
C GLU A 60 11.96 25.17 -1.17
N GLN A 61 12.59 25.02 -2.33
CA GLN A 61 13.92 25.51 -2.65
C GLN A 61 13.91 26.03 -4.09
N SER A 62 14.81 26.97 -4.40
CA SER A 62 14.95 27.55 -5.74
C SER A 62 15.21 26.48 -6.81
N GLY A 63 14.14 26.00 -7.47
CA GLY A 63 14.21 25.15 -8.65
C GLY A 63 14.03 23.64 -8.43
N SER A 64 14.14 23.13 -7.19
CA SER A 64 13.83 21.74 -6.81
C SER A 64 13.24 21.68 -5.41
N THR A 65 12.51 20.61 -5.10
CA THR A 65 11.99 20.38 -3.74
C THR A 65 13.00 19.60 -2.91
N ALA A 66 13.06 19.82 -1.60
CA ALA A 66 13.94 19.07 -0.71
C ALA A 66 13.71 17.54 -0.79
N SER A 67 12.48 17.10 -1.07
CA SER A 67 12.13 15.69 -1.31
C SER A 67 12.76 15.15 -2.58
N GLU A 68 12.71 15.89 -3.68
CA GLU A 68 13.35 15.52 -4.94
C GLU A 68 14.87 15.46 -4.79
N ASP A 69 15.48 16.41 -4.08
CA ASP A 69 16.91 16.39 -3.78
C ASP A 69 17.31 15.15 -2.98
N LEU A 70 16.53 14.79 -1.94
CA LEU A 70 16.77 13.58 -1.16
C LEU A 70 16.63 12.32 -2.01
N GLU A 71 15.59 12.24 -2.83
CA GLU A 71 15.37 11.13 -3.76
C GLU A 71 16.54 10.97 -4.74
N ASN A 72 16.94 12.05 -5.40
CA ASN A 72 18.05 12.05 -6.36
C ASN A 72 19.38 11.72 -5.70
N TRP A 73 19.61 12.21 -4.49
CA TRP A 73 20.79 11.87 -3.70
C TRP A 73 20.82 10.38 -3.37
N LEU A 74 19.73 9.79 -2.88
CA LEU A 74 19.63 8.35 -2.59
C LEU A 74 19.85 7.49 -3.84
N LYS A 75 19.20 7.86 -4.96
CA LYS A 75 19.39 7.19 -6.25
C LYS A 75 20.84 7.21 -6.70
N SER A 76 21.49 8.36 -6.60
CA SER A 76 22.89 8.54 -6.99
C SER A 76 23.83 7.74 -6.09
N ARG A 77 23.59 7.76 -4.78
CA ARG A 77 24.40 7.02 -3.80
C ARG A 77 24.29 5.51 -3.97
N LEU A 78 23.07 4.98 -4.17
CA LEU A 78 22.85 3.56 -4.45
C LEU A 78 23.52 3.13 -5.76
N LYS A 79 23.47 3.94 -6.81
CA LYS A 79 24.20 3.65 -8.07
C LYS A 79 25.71 3.62 -7.85
N PHE A 80 26.24 4.61 -7.14
CA PHE A 80 27.66 4.71 -6.85
C PHE A 80 28.20 3.51 -6.06
N GLU A 81 27.45 3.00 -5.08
CA GLU A 81 27.82 1.81 -4.29
C GLU A 81 27.38 0.47 -4.94
N GLY A 82 26.85 0.47 -6.17
CA GLY A 82 26.45 -0.76 -6.86
C GLY A 82 25.15 -1.41 -6.35
N LEU A 83 24.35 -0.69 -5.57
CA LEU A 83 23.12 -1.16 -4.90
C LEU A 83 21.81 -0.78 -5.64
N TRP A 84 21.89 -0.21 -6.84
CA TRP A 84 20.73 0.24 -7.63
C TRP A 84 19.75 -0.90 -8.04
N GLY A 85 20.19 -2.15 -7.99
CA GLY A 85 19.35 -3.35 -8.17
C GLY A 85 18.84 -3.96 -6.86
N GLU A 86 19.45 -3.61 -5.72
CA GLU A 86 19.01 -4.11 -4.41
C GLU A 86 17.78 -3.32 -3.94
N PHE A 87 17.87 -2.00 -4.02
CA PHE A 87 16.80 -1.10 -3.61
C PHE A 87 16.33 -0.23 -4.76
N ARG A 88 15.01 -0.03 -4.83
CA ARG A 88 14.41 1.01 -5.68
C ARG A 88 13.94 2.18 -4.83
N VAL A 89 14.35 3.38 -5.25
CA VAL A 89 13.88 4.64 -4.65
C VAL A 89 12.82 5.24 -5.56
N VAL A 90 11.65 5.53 -5.00
CA VAL A 90 10.52 6.10 -5.71
C VAL A 90 9.90 7.26 -4.94
N SER A 91 9.53 8.30 -5.67
CA SER A 91 8.66 9.34 -5.17
C SER A 91 7.24 8.83 -4.96
N THR A 92 6.57 9.31 -3.92
CA THR A 92 5.19 8.98 -3.58
C THR A 92 4.42 10.22 -3.18
N SER A 93 3.08 10.17 -3.26
CA SER A 93 2.22 11.17 -2.62
C SER A 93 2.29 11.07 -1.09
N CYS A 94 1.48 11.85 -0.37
CA CYS A 94 1.47 11.84 1.09
C CYS A 94 1.33 10.42 1.69
N LEU A 95 2.21 10.09 2.63
CA LEU A 95 2.24 8.83 3.37
C LEU A 95 1.41 8.89 4.67
N GLY A 96 0.56 9.91 4.84
CA GLY A 96 -0.28 10.11 6.02
C GLY A 96 0.42 10.76 7.22
N ILE A 97 1.73 11.03 7.11
CA ILE A 97 2.54 11.71 8.15
C ILE A 97 3.21 12.94 7.54
N CYS A 98 2.83 14.12 8.02
CA CYS A 98 3.35 15.42 7.58
C CYS A 98 4.10 16.10 8.73
N PRO A 99 5.42 15.91 8.87
CA PRO A 99 6.20 16.57 9.92
C PRO A 99 6.29 18.07 9.66
N LYS A 100 6.43 18.87 10.73
CA LYS A 100 6.69 20.32 10.62
C LYS A 100 8.01 20.62 9.90
N VAL A 101 9.01 19.76 10.09
CA VAL A 101 10.33 19.87 9.47
C VAL A 101 10.79 18.49 9.03
N GLY A 102 11.31 18.39 7.81
CA GLY A 102 11.82 17.16 7.22
C GLY A 102 10.84 16.49 6.26
N ILE A 103 11.21 15.28 5.85
CA ILE A 103 10.58 14.49 4.80
C ILE A 103 10.26 13.12 5.35
N THR A 104 9.05 12.65 5.13
CA THR A 104 8.64 11.28 5.49
C THR A 104 9.17 10.29 4.44
N VAL A 105 9.84 9.25 4.93
CA VAL A 105 10.39 8.15 4.12
C VAL A 105 9.97 6.81 4.72
N VAL A 106 9.63 5.83 3.89
CA VAL A 106 9.36 4.45 4.32
C VAL A 106 10.28 3.51 3.54
N VAL A 107 10.95 2.60 4.25
CA VAL A 107 11.75 1.53 3.65
C VAL A 107 10.99 0.21 3.81
N VAL A 108 10.59 -0.37 2.68
CA VAL A 108 9.86 -1.63 2.61
C VAL A 108 10.82 -2.72 2.14
N SER A 109 11.22 -3.61 3.03
CA SER A 109 12.06 -4.76 2.67
C SER A 109 11.23 -5.90 2.11
N ASN A 110 11.77 -6.57 1.09
CA ASN A 110 11.13 -7.68 0.42
C ASN A 110 10.91 -8.82 1.42
N GLY A 111 9.67 -9.26 1.64
CA GLY A 111 9.33 -10.30 2.62
C GLY A 111 9.17 -9.85 4.07
N ASN A 112 9.22 -8.54 4.36
CA ASN A 112 8.62 -8.02 5.58
C ASN A 112 7.11 -7.81 5.33
N GLY A 113 6.27 -8.75 5.80
CA GLY A 113 4.82 -8.64 5.68
C GLY A 113 4.16 -7.66 6.67
N GLY A 114 4.96 -6.88 7.40
CA GLY A 114 4.52 -5.99 8.47
C GLY A 114 4.57 -4.49 8.12
N ASN A 115 4.08 -3.68 9.06
CA ASN A 115 4.11 -2.22 8.96
C ASN A 115 5.56 -1.70 9.02
N SER A 116 6.07 -1.22 7.90
CA SER A 116 7.36 -0.53 7.86
C SER A 116 7.22 0.85 8.52
N PRO A 117 8.14 1.27 9.41
CA PRO A 117 8.03 2.53 10.11
C PRO A 117 8.18 3.72 9.15
N CYS A 118 7.46 4.81 9.44
CA CYS A 118 7.70 6.10 8.82
C CYS A 118 8.92 6.76 9.47
N LEU A 119 9.94 7.04 8.68
CA LEU A 119 11.15 7.75 9.08
C LEU A 119 11.00 9.22 8.72
N ILE A 120 11.39 10.12 9.63
CA ILE A 120 11.42 11.56 9.37
C ILE A 120 12.87 11.96 9.14
N VAL A 121 13.16 12.43 7.94
CA VAL A 121 14.51 12.84 7.53
C VAL A 121 14.52 14.32 7.26
N ASN A 122 15.25 15.07 8.07
CA ASN A 122 15.53 16.47 7.77
C ASN A 122 16.83 16.56 6.94
N PRO A 123 16.76 16.81 5.62
CA PRO A 123 17.96 16.89 4.79
C PRO A 123 18.81 18.12 5.10
N ARG A 124 18.26 19.10 5.83
CA ARG A 124 18.94 20.35 6.23
C ARG A 124 19.57 20.29 7.61
N SER A 125 19.32 19.26 8.44
CA SER A 125 19.95 19.23 9.77
C SER A 125 21.44 18.89 9.64
N ASP A 126 22.25 19.67 10.30
CA ASP A 126 23.69 19.69 10.15
C ASP A 126 24.30 18.34 10.54
N VAL A 127 23.86 17.77 11.66
CA VAL A 127 24.40 16.54 12.25
C VAL A 127 23.40 15.98 13.30
N TYR A 128 23.16 14.66 13.30
CA TYR A 128 22.65 13.89 14.44
C TYR A 128 23.71 12.85 14.79
N ASP A 129 24.28 12.92 16.00
CA ASP A 129 25.34 12.00 16.47
C ASP A 129 26.53 11.86 15.50
N GLY A 130 27.09 12.99 15.06
CA GLY A 130 28.22 13.02 14.12
C GLY A 130 27.89 12.73 12.64
N LEU A 131 26.66 12.29 12.33
CA LEU A 131 26.25 11.93 10.96
C LEU A 131 25.09 12.79 10.44
N ARG A 132 25.08 13.11 9.14
CA ARG A 132 23.91 13.77 8.52
C ARG A 132 22.74 12.78 8.48
N LEU A 133 21.51 13.23 8.76
CA LEU A 133 20.33 12.34 8.78
C LEU A 133 20.11 11.57 7.47
N ARG A 134 20.49 12.14 6.32
CA ARG A 134 20.44 11.42 5.02
C ARG A 134 21.41 10.23 4.95
N GLU A 135 22.57 10.33 5.61
CA GLU A 135 23.55 9.24 5.71
C GLU A 135 23.10 8.17 6.70
N LEU A 136 22.40 8.57 7.77
CA LEU A 136 21.76 7.64 8.70
C LEU A 136 20.64 6.86 8.00
N LEU A 137 19.79 7.55 7.23
CA LEU A 137 18.80 6.89 6.38
C LEU A 137 19.48 5.91 5.41
N TYR A 138 20.56 6.32 4.75
CA TYR A 138 21.28 5.46 3.82
C TYR A 138 21.86 4.21 4.50
N SER A 139 22.46 4.38 5.67
CA SER A 139 22.98 3.27 6.48
C SER A 139 21.87 2.31 6.91
N TYR A 140 20.72 2.86 7.32
CA TYR A 140 19.51 2.08 7.63
C TYR A 140 19.01 1.28 6.41
N ILE A 141 18.97 1.88 5.22
CA ILE A 141 18.61 1.17 3.98
C ILE A 141 19.57 -0.01 3.76
N LYS A 142 20.88 0.18 3.90
CA LYS A 142 21.87 -0.89 3.72
C LYS A 142 21.70 -2.03 4.72
N GLN A 143 21.38 -1.73 5.96
CA GLN A 143 21.11 -2.74 7.00
C GLN A 143 19.85 -3.57 6.72
N ASN A 144 18.93 -3.03 5.92
CA ASN A 144 17.70 -3.69 5.52
C ASN A 144 17.86 -4.54 4.24
N LYS A 145 19.10 -4.69 3.74
CA LYS A 145 19.44 -5.60 2.65
C LYS A 145 19.27 -7.04 3.15
N LYS A 146 18.63 -7.90 2.35
CA LYS A 146 18.53 -9.33 2.66
C LYS A 146 19.78 -10.10 2.24
#